data_AF-A0AA37RWR7-F1
#
_entry.id   AF-A0AA37RWR7-F1
#
_cell.length_a   1.000
_cell.length_b   1.000
_cell.length_c   1.000
_cell.angle_alpha   90.00
_cell.angle_beta   90.00
_cell.angle_gamma   90.00
#
_symmetry.space_group_name_H-M   'P 1'
#
loop_
_entity.id
_entity.type
_entity.pdbx_description
1 polymer ?
#
loop_
_entity_poly.entity_id
_entity_poly.type
_entity_poly.pdbx_seq_one_letter_code
_entity_poly.pdbx_strand_id
1 'polypeptide(L)'
;MSQKALSQAVEQGIISQAQADALLPLINAESKLVTSHLEKTEANKSQSSSAMSRALYYLGAVIGLFALWLLLDLGWELWGGFGVALLAAGYAVSALALSGKLLPKDAGLIHWLLQLFVCGCAPLLVFGLFVGFGWWQPETIGFTRELDGEPLTLLLVFLAACIAFGWKGQMSLWWLPISFAAWILILELSDGLAPELSWRQSATLTLSYGLVLMGAGYALRLKLPDWDGASLLSIGGGFFWLGLTARCMGVDDSMLLYLAANLALIGLGSWWQQRSFWVLGCVGVVLYLGYLAYDVFKDSVWLPAILVILGLGVVTLGALWQRRLSKPTLTTKSQPAQVSSADAEKESNQ
;
A
#
# COMPACT_ATOMS: atom_id res chain seq x y z
N MET A 1 -30.78 -25.45 -22.18
CA MET A 1 -31.92 -25.50 -23.14
C MET A 1 -32.59 -24.13 -23.16
N SER A 2 -32.85 -23.53 -24.32
CA SER A 2 -33.59 -22.26 -24.38
C SER A 2 -35.10 -22.49 -24.23
N GLN A 3 -35.85 -21.51 -23.71
CA GLN A 3 -37.33 -21.52 -23.71
C GLN A 3 -37.94 -21.89 -25.09
N LYS A 4 -37.22 -21.55 -26.16
CA LYS A 4 -37.53 -21.88 -27.55
C LYS A 4 -37.52 -23.38 -27.85
N ALA A 5 -36.68 -24.16 -27.16
CA ALA A 5 -36.60 -25.61 -27.33
C ALA A 5 -37.72 -26.33 -26.59
N LEU A 6 -38.19 -25.78 -25.45
CA LEU A 6 -39.33 -26.31 -24.71
C LEU A 6 -40.64 -26.10 -25.48
N SER A 7 -40.86 -24.91 -26.03
CA SER A 7 -42.03 -24.61 -26.86
C SER A 7 -42.08 -25.49 -28.12
N GLN A 8 -40.94 -25.70 -28.77
CA GLN A 8 -40.82 -26.57 -29.94
C GLN A 8 -41.06 -28.06 -29.59
N ALA A 9 -40.65 -28.50 -28.40
CA ALA A 9 -40.91 -29.86 -27.92
C ALA A 9 -42.39 -30.09 -27.54
N VAL A 10 -43.11 -29.03 -27.13
CA VAL A 10 -44.57 -29.10 -26.95
C VAL A 10 -45.29 -29.14 -28.30
N GLU A 11 -44.88 -28.32 -29.28
CA GLU A 11 -45.45 -28.33 -30.64
C GLU A 11 -45.27 -29.68 -31.33
N GLN A 12 -44.17 -30.38 -31.06
CA GLN A 12 -43.89 -31.73 -31.58
C GLN A 12 -44.55 -32.85 -30.78
N GLY A 13 -45.31 -32.53 -29.71
CA GLY A 13 -46.01 -33.51 -28.87
C GLY A 13 -45.09 -34.39 -28.02
N ILE A 14 -43.82 -34.01 -27.84
CA ILE A 14 -42.82 -34.79 -27.08
C ILE A 14 -43.07 -34.63 -25.57
N ILE A 15 -43.52 -33.45 -25.14
CA ILE A 15 -43.85 -33.11 -23.75
C ILE A 15 -45.15 -32.31 -23.69
N SER A 16 -45.89 -32.39 -22.58
CA SER A 16 -47.10 -31.61 -22.37
C SER A 16 -46.80 -30.18 -21.90
N GLN A 17 -47.74 -29.25 -22.11
CA GLN A 17 -47.61 -27.86 -21.65
C GLN A 17 -47.34 -27.78 -20.13
N ALA A 18 -48.00 -28.64 -19.34
CA ALA A 18 -47.79 -28.70 -17.90
C ALA A 18 -46.38 -29.20 -17.49
N GLN A 19 -45.79 -30.10 -18.29
CA GLN A 19 -44.41 -30.56 -18.07
C GLN A 19 -43.39 -29.49 -18.47
N ALA A 20 -43.66 -28.73 -19.54
CA ALA A 20 -42.85 -27.59 -19.94
C ALA A 20 -42.81 -26.50 -18.85
N ASP A 21 -43.97 -26.17 -18.26
CA ASP A 21 -44.07 -25.20 -17.17
C ASP A 21 -43.33 -25.66 -15.90
N ALA A 22 -43.35 -26.96 -15.59
CA ALA A 22 -42.61 -27.52 -14.47
C ALA A 22 -41.07 -27.53 -14.68
N LEU A 23 -40.60 -27.63 -15.93
CA LEU A 23 -39.18 -27.69 -16.28
C LEU A 23 -38.54 -26.29 -16.43
N LEU A 24 -39.32 -25.26 -16.76
CA LEU A 24 -38.88 -23.87 -16.86
C LEU A 24 -38.07 -23.35 -15.65
N PRO A 25 -38.52 -23.51 -14.38
CA PRO A 25 -37.78 -23.03 -13.24
C PRO A 25 -36.43 -23.74 -13.02
N LEU A 26 -36.34 -25.04 -13.34
CA LEU A 26 -35.10 -25.82 -13.24
C LEU A 26 -34.06 -25.35 -14.26
N ILE A 27 -34.47 -25.13 -15.50
CA ILE A 27 -33.62 -24.64 -16.58
C ILE A 27 -33.14 -23.21 -16.31
N ASN A 28 -34.01 -22.36 -15.76
CA ASN A 28 -33.64 -20.99 -15.38
C ASN A 28 -32.64 -20.98 -14.21
N ALA A 29 -32.78 -21.89 -13.24
CA ALA A 29 -31.83 -22.03 -12.14
C ALA A 29 -30.44 -22.49 -12.63
N GLU A 30 -30.41 -23.48 -13.53
CA GLU A 30 -29.16 -23.98 -14.14
C GLU A 30 -28.51 -22.91 -15.03
N SER A 31 -29.29 -22.21 -15.86
CA SER A 31 -28.78 -21.10 -16.67
C SER A 31 -28.17 -20.02 -15.79
N LYS A 32 -28.84 -19.62 -14.69
CA LYS A 32 -28.34 -18.59 -13.78
C LYS A 32 -27.04 -19.00 -13.07
N LEU A 33 -26.90 -20.29 -12.73
CA LEU A 33 -25.65 -20.85 -12.21
C LEU A 33 -24.53 -20.79 -13.25
N VAL A 34 -24.79 -21.22 -14.49
CA VAL A 34 -23.80 -21.18 -15.59
C VAL A 34 -23.38 -19.73 -15.89
N THR A 35 -24.32 -18.79 -16.01
CA THR A 35 -23.98 -17.38 -16.24
C THR A 35 -23.15 -16.81 -15.09
N SER A 36 -23.50 -17.12 -13.83
CA SER A 36 -22.73 -16.67 -12.66
C SER A 36 -21.31 -17.26 -12.59
N HIS A 37 -21.11 -18.49 -13.09
CA HIS A 37 -19.80 -19.12 -13.17
C HIS A 37 -18.96 -18.53 -14.31
N LEU A 38 -19.57 -18.20 -15.45
CA LEU A 38 -18.89 -17.54 -16.56
C LEU A 38 -18.49 -16.10 -16.20
N GLU A 39 -19.39 -15.33 -15.60
CA GLU A 39 -19.10 -13.98 -15.10
C GLU A 39 -17.98 -13.99 -14.05
N LYS A 40 -18.01 -14.94 -13.10
CA LYS A 40 -16.91 -15.10 -12.13
C LYS A 40 -15.59 -15.48 -12.80
N THR A 41 -15.62 -16.35 -13.79
CA THR A 41 -14.40 -16.77 -14.53
C THR A 41 -13.83 -15.61 -15.34
N GLU A 42 -14.66 -14.83 -16.02
CA GLU A 42 -14.26 -13.64 -16.78
C GLU A 42 -13.79 -12.50 -15.88
N ALA A 43 -14.47 -12.27 -14.75
CA ALA A 43 -14.03 -11.32 -13.72
C ALA A 43 -12.68 -11.73 -13.14
N ASN A 44 -12.48 -13.02 -12.85
CA ASN A 44 -11.21 -13.52 -12.31
C ASN A 44 -10.08 -13.46 -13.35
N LYS A 45 -10.39 -13.72 -14.64
CA LYS A 45 -9.44 -13.61 -15.75
C LYS A 45 -9.05 -12.15 -16.03
N SER A 46 -10.00 -11.22 -16.06
CA SER A 46 -9.74 -9.78 -16.19
C SER A 46 -8.97 -9.23 -14.98
N GLN A 47 -9.31 -9.66 -13.76
CA GLN A 47 -8.56 -9.34 -12.55
C GLN A 47 -7.13 -9.92 -12.59
N SER A 48 -6.93 -11.14 -13.07
CA SER A 48 -5.62 -11.77 -13.22
C SER A 48 -4.76 -11.07 -14.28
N SER A 49 -5.32 -10.76 -15.46
CA SER A 49 -4.60 -10.04 -16.52
C SER A 49 -4.21 -8.61 -16.11
N SER A 50 -5.07 -7.92 -15.36
CA SER A 50 -4.74 -6.60 -14.78
C SER A 50 -3.73 -6.70 -13.62
N ALA A 51 -3.71 -7.80 -12.87
CA ALA A 51 -2.68 -8.05 -11.85
C ALA A 51 -1.31 -8.31 -12.50
N MET A 52 -1.26 -9.15 -13.55
CA MET A 52 -0.03 -9.42 -14.30
C MET A 52 0.52 -8.15 -14.95
N SER A 53 -0.34 -7.32 -15.56
CA SER A 53 0.07 -6.04 -16.14
C SER A 53 0.67 -5.11 -15.09
N ARG A 54 0.04 -4.99 -13.91
CA ARG A 54 0.57 -4.20 -12.79
C ARG A 54 1.91 -4.75 -12.28
N ALA A 55 2.05 -6.07 -12.19
CA ALA A 55 3.32 -6.69 -11.81
C ALA A 55 4.44 -6.34 -12.80
N LEU A 56 4.16 -6.37 -14.10
CA LEU A 56 5.12 -5.95 -15.13
C LEU A 56 5.50 -4.47 -15.00
N TYR A 57 4.54 -3.59 -14.72
CA TYR A 57 4.83 -2.17 -14.51
C TYR A 57 5.72 -1.94 -13.29
N TYR A 58 5.44 -2.61 -12.16
CA TYR A 58 6.30 -2.51 -10.98
C TYR A 58 7.67 -3.13 -11.20
N LEU A 59 7.76 -4.27 -11.89
CA LEU A 59 9.03 -4.89 -12.24
C LEU A 59 9.87 -3.95 -13.12
N GLY A 60 9.28 -3.37 -14.15
CA GLY A 60 9.94 -2.39 -15.01
C GLY A 60 10.41 -1.15 -14.24
N ALA A 61 9.61 -0.64 -13.31
CA ALA A 61 10.00 0.48 -12.46
C ALA A 61 11.17 0.13 -11.54
N VAL A 62 11.19 -1.06 -10.93
CA VAL A 62 12.31 -1.53 -10.10
C VAL A 62 13.59 -1.67 -10.93
N ILE A 63 13.50 -2.26 -12.13
CA ILE A 63 14.65 -2.36 -13.06
C ILE A 63 15.16 -0.96 -13.43
N GLY A 64 14.25 -0.02 -13.72
CA GLY A 64 14.60 1.36 -14.03
C GLY A 64 15.32 2.06 -12.88
N LEU A 65 14.81 1.94 -11.64
CA LEU A 65 15.46 2.51 -10.45
C LEU A 65 16.84 1.89 -10.22
N PHE A 66 16.97 0.58 -10.40
CA PHE A 66 18.26 -0.11 -10.29
C PHE A 66 19.25 0.36 -11.36
N ALA A 67 18.80 0.60 -12.59
CA ALA A 67 19.62 1.14 -13.65
C ALA A 67 20.10 2.57 -13.36
N LEU A 68 19.27 3.43 -12.74
CA LEU A 68 19.70 4.76 -12.29
C LEU A 68 20.77 4.67 -11.21
N TRP A 69 20.62 3.74 -10.25
CA TRP A 69 21.63 3.51 -9.23
C TRP A 69 22.97 3.07 -9.85
N LEU A 70 22.96 2.12 -10.79
CA LEU A 70 24.17 1.71 -11.52
C LEU A 70 24.79 2.85 -12.34
N LEU A 71 23.98 3.73 -12.90
CA LEU A 71 24.47 4.88 -13.67
C LEU A 71 25.19 5.89 -12.77
N LEU A 72 24.74 6.06 -11.52
CA LEU A 72 25.41 6.91 -10.54
C LEU A 72 26.79 6.34 -10.16
N ASP A 73 26.87 5.02 -9.96
CA ASP A 73 28.07 4.33 -9.47
C ASP A 73 29.08 4.07 -10.61
N LEU A 74 28.72 3.24 -11.59
CA LEU A 74 29.61 2.84 -12.71
C LEU A 74 29.62 3.85 -13.86
N GLY A 75 28.52 4.57 -14.06
CA GLY A 75 28.34 5.41 -15.25
C GLY A 75 29.33 6.57 -15.29
N TRP A 76 29.60 7.17 -14.14
CA TRP A 76 30.57 8.26 -14.03
C TRP A 76 31.99 7.79 -14.34
N GLU A 77 32.41 6.63 -13.82
CA GLU A 77 33.77 6.10 -14.03
C GLU A 77 34.06 5.83 -15.51
N LEU A 78 33.06 5.35 -16.24
CA LEU A 78 33.20 4.94 -17.64
C LEU A 78 32.96 6.08 -18.64
N TRP A 79 32.00 6.97 -18.38
CA TRP A 79 31.51 7.96 -19.36
C TRP A 79 31.78 9.41 -18.93
N GLY A 80 32.31 9.63 -17.72
CA GLY A 80 32.46 10.94 -17.11
C GLY A 80 31.13 11.61 -16.78
N GLY A 81 31.21 12.80 -16.17
CA GLY A 81 30.02 13.55 -15.73
C GLY A 81 29.06 13.91 -16.89
N PHE A 82 29.58 14.43 -18.00
CA PHE A 82 28.74 14.79 -19.15
C PHE A 82 28.06 13.58 -19.79
N GLY A 83 28.70 12.41 -19.77
CA GLY A 83 28.08 11.16 -20.25
C GLY A 83 26.87 10.77 -19.41
N VAL A 84 27.01 10.81 -18.07
CA VAL A 84 25.90 10.58 -17.14
C VAL A 84 24.78 11.61 -17.36
N ALA A 85 25.10 12.89 -17.52
CA ALA A 85 24.11 13.95 -17.74
C ALA A 85 23.31 13.73 -19.05
N LEU A 86 23.99 13.38 -20.14
CA LEU A 86 23.34 13.12 -21.43
C LEU A 86 22.44 11.89 -21.38
N LEU A 87 22.87 10.81 -20.71
CA LEU A 87 22.05 9.61 -20.51
C LEU A 87 20.82 9.91 -19.66
N ALA A 88 21.00 10.59 -18.53
CA ALA A 88 19.89 10.98 -17.66
C ALA A 88 18.87 11.87 -18.40
N ALA A 89 19.34 12.84 -19.21
CA ALA A 89 18.49 13.67 -20.04
C ALA A 89 17.73 12.84 -21.10
N GLY A 90 18.44 11.94 -21.80
CA GLY A 90 17.84 11.04 -22.79
C GLY A 90 16.76 10.14 -22.20
N TYR A 91 17.01 9.57 -21.01
CA TYR A 91 16.05 8.75 -20.27
C TYR A 91 14.83 9.55 -19.83
N ALA A 92 15.03 10.76 -19.28
CA ALA A 92 13.94 11.64 -18.87
C ALA A 92 13.05 12.04 -20.08
N VAL A 93 13.66 12.45 -21.19
CA VAL A 93 12.93 12.79 -22.43
C VAL A 93 12.16 11.59 -22.96
N SER A 94 12.78 10.40 -22.96
CA SER A 94 12.13 9.17 -23.41
C SER A 94 10.92 8.81 -22.54
N ALA A 95 11.05 8.91 -21.22
CA ALA A 95 9.95 8.66 -20.28
C ALA A 95 8.81 9.66 -20.43
N LEU A 96 9.11 10.95 -20.60
CA LEU A 96 8.10 11.99 -20.85
C LEU A 96 7.41 11.81 -22.21
N ALA A 97 8.16 11.44 -23.26
CA ALA A 97 7.59 11.16 -24.57
C ALA A 97 6.67 9.94 -24.56
N LEU A 98 7.06 8.88 -23.85
CA LEU A 98 6.25 7.68 -23.64
C LEU A 98 4.96 8.00 -22.89
N SER A 99 5.08 8.79 -21.81
CA SER A 99 3.96 9.27 -20.98
C SER A 99 2.98 10.14 -21.77
N GLY A 100 3.47 11.01 -22.65
CA GLY A 100 2.62 11.96 -23.39
C GLY A 100 2.01 11.45 -24.70
N LYS A 101 2.71 10.58 -25.44
CA LYS A 101 2.33 10.21 -26.82
C LYS A 101 1.78 8.80 -26.98
N LEU A 102 2.23 7.84 -26.15
CA LEU A 102 1.96 6.42 -26.36
C LEU A 102 0.94 5.86 -25.37
N LEU A 103 0.85 6.44 -24.18
CA LEU A 103 -0.04 5.96 -23.13
C LEU A 103 -1.40 6.69 -23.18
N PRO A 104 -2.51 5.95 -22.99
CA PRO A 104 -3.83 6.56 -22.94
C PRO A 104 -3.99 7.32 -21.62
N LYS A 105 -4.73 8.43 -21.65
CA LYS A 105 -4.81 9.42 -20.54
C LYS A 105 -5.31 8.84 -19.21
N ASP A 106 -6.01 7.72 -19.25
CA ASP A 106 -6.57 6.99 -18.11
C ASP A 106 -5.56 6.05 -17.41
N ALA A 107 -4.35 5.87 -17.95
CA ALA A 107 -3.29 5.04 -17.36
C ALA A 107 -2.57 5.69 -16.16
N GLY A 108 -3.33 6.17 -15.16
CA GLY A 108 -2.82 6.99 -14.04
C GLY A 108 -1.59 6.43 -13.31
N LEU A 109 -1.56 5.12 -13.03
CA LEU A 109 -0.43 4.48 -12.36
C LEU A 109 0.85 4.49 -13.20
N ILE A 110 0.74 4.25 -14.51
CA ILE A 110 1.90 4.18 -15.41
C ILE A 110 2.49 5.58 -15.59
N HIS A 111 1.63 6.58 -15.76
CA HIS A 111 2.08 7.98 -15.82
C HIS A 111 2.80 8.37 -14.54
N TRP A 112 2.28 7.99 -13.37
CA TRP A 112 2.94 8.24 -12.10
C TRP A 112 4.31 7.56 -12.00
N LEU A 113 4.44 6.28 -12.40
CA LEU A 113 5.71 5.56 -12.41
C LEU A 113 6.75 6.23 -13.34
N LEU A 114 6.33 6.65 -14.54
CA LEU A 114 7.21 7.35 -15.48
C LEU A 114 7.63 8.73 -14.96
N GLN A 115 6.72 9.48 -14.34
CA GLN A 115 7.04 10.76 -13.72
C GLN A 115 8.01 10.58 -12.55
N LEU A 116 7.81 9.56 -11.71
CA LEU A 116 8.73 9.23 -10.62
C LEU A 116 10.12 8.86 -11.14
N PHE A 117 10.19 8.11 -12.24
CA PHE A 117 11.45 7.79 -12.91
C PHE A 117 12.16 9.06 -13.43
N VAL A 118 11.40 10.01 -13.99
CA VAL A 118 11.92 11.33 -14.39
C VAL A 118 12.44 12.11 -13.18
N CYS A 119 11.74 12.08 -12.03
CA CYS A 119 12.24 12.67 -10.79
C CYS A 119 13.57 12.05 -10.36
N GLY A 120 13.75 10.73 -10.52
CA GLY A 120 15.01 10.05 -10.27
C GLY A 120 16.13 10.44 -11.25
N CYS A 121 15.81 10.78 -12.49
CA CYS A 121 16.79 11.27 -13.48
C CYS A 121 17.27 12.70 -13.17
N ALA A 122 16.44 13.53 -12.53
CA ALA A 122 16.76 14.94 -12.24
C ALA A 122 18.05 15.14 -11.42
N PRO A 123 18.24 14.47 -10.25
CA PRO A 123 19.50 14.59 -9.51
C PRO A 123 20.69 14.03 -10.31
N LEU A 124 20.53 12.93 -11.06
CA LEU A 124 21.61 12.39 -11.88
C LEU A 124 22.06 13.36 -12.98
N LEU A 125 21.14 14.10 -13.57
CA LEU A 125 21.46 15.14 -14.55
C LEU A 125 22.29 16.24 -13.90
N VAL A 126 21.89 16.72 -12.71
CA VAL A 126 22.63 17.75 -11.97
C VAL A 126 24.01 17.23 -11.55
N PHE A 127 24.08 16.02 -11.01
CA PHE A 127 25.33 15.32 -10.68
C PHE A 127 26.27 15.27 -11.88
N GLY A 128 25.80 14.77 -13.03
CA GLY A 128 26.62 14.65 -14.22
C GLY A 128 27.13 16.00 -14.75
N LEU A 129 26.30 17.04 -14.70
CA LEU A 129 26.74 18.39 -15.07
C LEU A 129 27.81 18.91 -14.11
N PHE A 130 27.60 18.78 -12.80
CA PHE A 130 28.53 19.30 -11.80
C PHE A 130 29.90 18.61 -11.88
N VAL A 131 29.90 17.29 -12.03
CA VAL A 131 31.12 16.52 -12.24
C VAL A 131 31.75 16.86 -13.60
N GLY A 132 30.96 17.02 -14.66
CA GLY A 132 31.45 17.39 -15.99
C GLY A 132 32.12 18.76 -16.03
N PHE A 133 31.59 19.74 -15.31
CA PHE A 133 32.19 21.07 -15.15
C PHE A 133 33.36 21.10 -14.14
N GLY A 134 33.63 19.98 -13.45
CA GLY A 134 34.65 19.90 -12.41
C GLY A 134 34.29 20.63 -11.11
N TRP A 135 33.00 20.95 -10.90
CA TRP A 135 32.49 21.54 -9.65
C TRP A 135 32.38 20.52 -8.52
N TRP A 136 32.39 19.23 -8.86
CA TRP A 136 32.35 18.13 -7.91
C TRP A 136 33.44 17.13 -8.27
N GLN A 137 34.32 16.83 -7.30
CA GLN A 137 35.31 15.75 -7.42
C GLN A 137 34.82 14.53 -6.64
N PRO A 138 34.44 13.44 -7.32
CA PRO A 138 33.84 12.27 -6.67
C PRO A 138 34.86 11.35 -5.95
N GLU A 139 36.09 11.83 -5.65
CA GLU A 139 37.08 11.05 -4.89
C GLU A 139 36.59 10.64 -3.49
N THR A 140 35.53 11.28 -2.99
CA THR A 140 34.82 10.87 -1.77
C THR A 140 33.30 10.90 -1.99
N ILE A 141 32.75 9.93 -2.72
CA ILE A 141 31.40 9.44 -2.41
C ILE A 141 31.48 8.50 -1.19
N GLY A 142 32.30 8.86 -0.20
CA GLY A 142 32.18 8.34 1.15
C GLY A 142 31.27 9.31 1.86
N PHE A 143 30.38 8.80 2.71
CA PHE A 143 29.71 9.61 3.73
C PHE A 143 30.80 10.23 4.62
N THR A 144 31.39 11.34 4.19
CA THR A 144 32.31 12.13 4.99
C THR A 144 31.47 12.85 6.04
N ARG A 145 32.00 12.91 7.27
CA ARG A 145 31.24 13.25 8.49
C ARG A 145 30.82 14.73 8.57
N GLU A 146 31.00 15.49 7.51
CA GLU A 146 30.62 16.89 7.42
C GLU A 146 29.32 17.00 6.62
N LEU A 147 28.60 18.12 6.76
CA LEU A 147 27.40 18.35 5.96
C LEU A 147 27.83 18.54 4.50
N ASP A 148 27.96 17.43 3.78
CA ASP A 148 28.35 17.41 2.38
C ASP A 148 27.23 18.12 1.59
N GLY A 149 27.59 19.26 0.99
CA GLY A 149 26.65 20.08 0.25
C GLY A 149 26.10 19.36 -0.98
N GLU A 150 26.83 18.35 -1.46
CA GLU A 150 26.49 17.70 -2.71
C GLU A 150 25.36 16.65 -2.60
N PRO A 151 25.37 15.68 -1.64
CA PRO A 151 24.22 14.81 -1.39
C PRO A 151 22.95 15.60 -1.07
N LEU A 152 23.07 16.68 -0.28
CA LEU A 152 21.97 17.58 0.04
C LEU A 152 21.40 18.24 -1.22
N THR A 153 22.26 18.70 -2.12
CA THR A 153 21.83 19.31 -3.40
C THR A 153 21.05 18.31 -4.26
N LEU A 154 21.55 17.08 -4.39
CA LEU A 154 20.85 16.03 -5.15
C LEU A 154 19.48 15.71 -4.54
N LEU A 155 19.40 15.64 -3.22
CA LEU A 155 18.16 15.37 -2.52
C LEU A 155 17.13 16.51 -2.70
N LEU A 156 17.57 17.77 -2.65
CA LEU A 156 16.71 18.93 -2.88
C LEU A 156 16.19 18.98 -4.31
N VAL A 157 17.03 18.63 -5.30
CA VAL A 157 16.62 18.53 -6.71
C VAL A 157 15.56 17.44 -6.89
N PHE A 158 15.77 16.26 -6.29
CA PHE A 158 14.80 15.17 -6.32
C PHE A 158 13.46 15.58 -5.68
N LEU A 159 13.52 16.23 -4.51
CA LEU A 159 12.32 16.71 -3.80
C LEU A 159 11.58 17.77 -4.61
N ALA A 160 12.29 18.73 -5.19
CA ALA A 160 11.72 19.77 -6.05
C ALA A 160 11.02 19.17 -7.28
N ALA A 161 11.63 18.16 -7.91
CA ALA A 161 11.01 17.43 -9.01
C ALA A 161 9.72 16.71 -8.57
N CYS A 162 9.75 16.01 -7.43
CA CYS A 162 8.58 15.33 -6.87
C CYS A 162 7.44 16.31 -6.55
N ILE A 163 7.75 17.48 -5.97
CA ILE A 163 6.74 18.51 -5.68
C ILE A 163 6.17 19.08 -6.99
N ALA A 164 7.02 19.35 -8.00
CA ALA A 164 6.58 19.91 -9.28
C ALA A 164 5.61 18.99 -10.03
N PHE A 165 5.87 17.68 -10.07
CA PHE A 165 4.95 16.71 -10.66
C PHE A 165 3.75 16.41 -9.76
N GLY A 166 3.99 16.35 -8.44
CA GLY A 166 2.95 16.18 -7.43
C GLY A 166 1.88 17.25 -7.54
N TRP A 167 2.26 18.52 -7.72
CA TRP A 167 1.34 19.66 -7.75
C TRP A 167 0.25 19.57 -8.83
N LYS A 168 0.52 18.85 -9.93
CA LYS A 168 -0.41 18.71 -11.06
C LYS A 168 -1.17 17.37 -11.06
N GLY A 169 -0.82 16.43 -10.18
CA GLY A 169 -1.28 15.04 -10.24
C GLY A 169 -2.17 14.61 -9.07
N GLN A 170 -2.47 13.30 -9.01
CA GLN A 170 -3.12 12.68 -7.85
C GLN A 170 -2.16 12.69 -6.66
N MET A 171 -2.32 13.68 -5.77
CA MET A 171 -1.41 13.94 -4.65
C MET A 171 -1.14 12.74 -3.74
N SER A 172 -2.06 11.78 -3.64
CA SER A 172 -1.95 10.65 -2.70
C SER A 172 -0.69 9.79 -2.93
N LEU A 173 -0.31 9.50 -4.19
CA LEU A 173 0.84 8.64 -4.49
C LEU A 173 2.18 9.34 -4.29
N TRP A 174 2.23 10.66 -4.44
CA TRP A 174 3.45 11.46 -4.32
C TRP A 174 3.94 11.59 -2.87
N TRP A 175 3.08 11.33 -1.87
CA TRP A 175 3.51 11.32 -0.47
C TRP A 175 4.59 10.29 -0.18
N LEU A 176 4.62 9.16 -0.91
CA LEU A 176 5.64 8.13 -0.69
C LEU A 176 7.06 8.65 -0.99
N PRO A 177 7.40 9.07 -2.22
CA PRO A 177 8.74 9.58 -2.53
C PRO A 177 9.05 10.89 -1.79
N ILE A 178 8.05 11.77 -1.56
CA ILE A 178 8.25 13.02 -0.81
C ILE A 178 8.59 12.72 0.66
N SER A 179 7.87 11.80 1.31
CA SER A 179 8.16 11.43 2.70
C SER A 179 9.50 10.73 2.83
N PHE A 180 9.86 9.90 1.85
CA PHE A 180 11.16 9.25 1.83
C PHE A 180 12.31 10.25 1.67
N ALA A 181 12.19 11.20 0.74
CA ALA A 181 13.16 12.27 0.56
C ALA A 181 13.26 13.18 1.79
N ALA A 182 12.12 13.54 2.40
CA ALA A 182 12.10 14.34 3.62
C ALA A 182 12.71 13.59 4.81
N TRP A 183 12.52 12.28 4.91
CA TRP A 183 13.15 11.45 5.93
C TRP A 183 14.68 11.43 5.77
N ILE A 184 15.20 11.20 4.56
CA ILE A 184 16.65 11.29 4.29
C ILE A 184 17.15 12.69 4.64
N LEU A 185 16.43 13.73 4.24
CA LEU A 185 16.81 15.12 4.49
C LEU A 185 16.96 15.39 6.00
N ILE A 186 16.05 14.86 6.81
CA ILE A 186 16.14 14.97 8.27
C ILE A 186 17.39 14.27 8.79
N LEU A 187 17.72 13.08 8.28
CA LEU A 187 18.93 12.36 8.71
C LEU A 187 20.20 13.13 8.33
N GLU A 188 20.32 13.57 7.08
CA GLU A 188 21.46 14.36 6.58
C GLU A 188 21.63 15.67 7.36
N LEU A 189 20.54 16.42 7.58
CA LEU A 189 20.59 17.64 8.39
C LEU A 189 20.98 17.34 9.84
N SER A 190 20.52 16.23 10.40
CA SER A 190 20.81 15.89 11.79
C SER A 190 22.27 15.46 11.96
N ASP A 191 22.82 14.71 11.01
CA ASP A 191 24.24 14.34 11.01
C ASP A 191 25.14 15.59 10.84
N GLY A 192 24.76 16.54 10.00
CA GLY A 192 25.48 17.80 9.83
C GLY A 192 25.38 18.77 11.02
N LEU A 193 24.26 18.79 11.73
CA LEU A 193 24.03 19.67 12.89
C LEU A 193 24.57 19.08 14.20
N ALA A 194 24.50 17.76 14.34
CA ALA A 194 24.92 17.00 15.50
C ALA A 194 25.82 15.85 15.03
N PRO A 195 27.09 16.13 14.72
CA PRO A 195 28.04 15.06 14.41
C PRO A 195 28.08 14.10 15.60
N GLU A 196 27.93 12.80 15.34
CA GLU A 196 27.76 11.70 16.31
C GLU A 196 26.31 11.30 16.68
N LEU A 197 25.36 11.34 15.74
CA LEU A 197 24.14 10.57 15.95
C LEU A 197 24.47 9.08 16.05
N SER A 198 24.27 8.52 17.24
CA SER A 198 24.26 7.08 17.43
C SER A 198 23.13 6.46 16.61
N TRP A 199 23.30 5.21 16.17
CA TRP A 199 22.26 4.43 15.50
C TRP A 199 20.90 4.51 16.20
N ARG A 200 20.88 4.50 17.54
CA ARG A 200 19.66 4.62 18.35
C ARG A 200 19.00 5.99 18.21
N GLN A 201 19.76 7.07 18.10
CA GLN A 201 19.21 8.40 17.88
C GLN A 201 18.64 8.51 16.47
N SER A 202 19.32 8.00 15.44
CA SER A 202 18.80 7.97 14.06
C SER A 202 17.52 7.11 13.96
N ALA A 203 17.47 5.97 14.65
CA ALA A 203 16.26 5.15 14.77
C ALA A 203 15.14 5.90 15.51
N THR A 204 15.48 6.71 16.52
CA THR A 204 14.51 7.54 17.25
C THR A 204 13.95 8.67 16.39
N LEU A 205 14.78 9.31 15.56
CA LEU A 205 14.35 10.32 14.58
C LEU A 205 13.42 9.70 13.53
N THR A 206 13.76 8.49 13.06
CA THR A 206 12.91 7.74 12.12
C THR A 206 11.56 7.39 12.75
N LEU A 207 11.57 6.94 14.01
CA LEU A 207 10.36 6.65 14.78
C LEU A 207 9.49 7.89 14.97
N SER A 208 10.09 9.01 15.42
CA SER A 208 9.37 10.25 15.68
C SER A 208 8.83 10.87 14.39
N TYR A 209 9.58 10.80 13.29
CA TYR A 209 9.13 11.20 11.96
C TYR A 209 7.88 10.41 11.54
N GLY A 210 7.90 9.10 11.69
CA GLY A 210 6.73 8.25 11.43
C GLY A 210 5.52 8.64 12.27
N LEU A 211 5.72 8.93 13.57
CA LEU A 211 4.65 9.37 14.47
C LEU A 211 4.04 10.71 14.03
N VAL A 212 4.87 11.67 13.59
CA VAL A 212 4.42 12.96 13.05
C VAL A 212 3.58 12.76 11.79
N LEU A 213 4.03 11.91 10.86
CA LEU A 213 3.28 11.58 9.65
C LEU A 213 1.95 10.88 9.97
N MET A 214 1.92 9.98 10.95
CA MET A 214 0.69 9.35 11.41
C MET A 214 -0.29 10.39 11.98
N GLY A 215 0.19 11.30 12.82
CA GLY A 215 -0.61 12.39 13.38
C GLY A 215 -1.16 13.31 12.28
N ALA A 216 -0.33 13.68 11.31
CA ALA A 216 -0.73 14.48 10.16
C ALA A 216 -1.77 13.75 9.30
N GLY A 217 -1.55 12.47 8.97
CA GLY A 217 -2.47 11.65 8.20
C GLY A 217 -3.83 11.50 8.88
N TYR A 218 -3.85 11.27 10.20
CA TYR A 218 -5.08 11.21 10.98
C TYR A 218 -5.79 12.57 11.02
N ALA A 219 -5.07 13.66 11.27
CA ALA A 219 -5.65 15.00 11.31
C ALA A 219 -6.24 15.42 9.95
N LEU A 220 -5.56 15.11 8.86
CA LEU A 220 -6.07 15.37 7.50
C LEU A 220 -7.28 14.52 7.18
N ARG A 221 -7.32 13.24 7.61
CA ARG A 221 -8.50 12.38 7.46
C ARG A 221 -9.73 12.92 8.19
N LEU A 222 -9.56 13.60 9.33
CA LEU A 222 -10.66 14.25 10.05
C LEU A 222 -11.12 15.56 9.38
N LYS A 223 -10.17 16.34 8.85
CA LYS A 223 -10.45 17.67 8.26
C LYS A 223 -10.94 17.60 6.82
N LEU A 224 -10.50 16.61 6.06
CA LEU A 224 -10.76 16.47 4.63
C LEU A 224 -11.35 15.08 4.35
N PRO A 225 -12.68 14.90 4.46
CA PRO A 225 -13.33 13.60 4.28
C PRO A 225 -13.10 12.98 2.89
N ASP A 226 -12.94 13.83 1.87
CA ASP A 226 -12.70 13.41 0.48
C ASP A 226 -11.24 13.06 0.19
N TRP A 227 -10.33 13.29 1.15
CA TRP A 227 -8.90 13.06 0.96
C TRP A 227 -8.47 11.69 1.49
N ASP A 228 -7.64 10.98 0.72
CA ASP A 228 -7.13 9.67 1.09
C ASP A 228 -5.99 9.76 2.13
N GLY A 229 -6.34 10.12 3.36
CA GLY A 229 -5.42 10.14 4.50
C GLY A 229 -4.95 8.78 4.96
N ALA A 230 -5.49 7.71 4.39
CA ALA A 230 -5.00 6.36 4.61
C ALA A 230 -3.56 6.22 4.08
N SER A 231 -3.25 6.81 2.92
CA SER A 231 -1.91 6.74 2.32
C SER A 231 -0.82 7.29 3.25
N LEU A 232 -0.99 8.51 3.75
CA LEU A 232 -0.04 9.17 4.66
C LEU A 232 0.06 8.44 6.01
N LEU A 233 -1.08 7.95 6.52
CA LEU A 233 -1.11 7.15 7.75
C LEU A 233 -0.32 5.84 7.60
N SER A 234 -0.43 5.17 6.45
CA SER A 234 0.34 3.97 6.14
C SER A 234 1.84 4.24 6.00
N ILE A 235 2.23 5.33 5.34
CA ILE A 235 3.63 5.74 5.20
C ILE A 235 4.21 6.06 6.59
N GLY A 236 3.51 6.87 7.38
CA GLY A 236 3.92 7.19 8.75
C GLY A 236 4.04 5.96 9.64
N GLY A 237 3.07 5.03 9.55
CA GLY A 237 3.12 3.76 10.26
C GLY A 237 4.35 2.91 9.87
N GLY A 238 4.74 2.93 8.60
CA GLY A 238 5.95 2.28 8.10
C GLY A 238 7.22 2.85 8.74
N PHE A 239 7.41 4.17 8.70
CA PHE A 239 8.57 4.82 9.33
C PHE A 239 8.60 4.65 10.85
N PHE A 240 7.43 4.74 11.50
CA PHE A 240 7.31 4.50 12.93
C PHE A 240 7.76 3.08 13.28
N TRP A 241 7.28 2.08 12.53
CA TRP A 241 7.63 0.68 12.74
C TRP A 241 9.09 0.40 12.45
N LEU A 242 9.65 0.96 11.36
CA LEU A 242 11.07 0.84 11.02
C LEU A 242 11.96 1.41 12.14
N GLY A 243 11.66 2.62 12.61
CA GLY A 243 12.40 3.25 13.71
C GLY A 243 12.25 2.50 15.03
N LEU A 244 11.05 2.02 15.36
CA LEU A 244 10.79 1.19 16.54
C LEU A 244 11.61 -0.09 16.51
N THR A 245 11.60 -0.79 15.39
CA THR A 245 12.32 -2.04 15.19
C THR A 245 13.82 -1.82 15.29
N ALA A 246 14.35 -0.85 14.56
CA ALA A 246 15.77 -0.50 14.58
C ALA A 246 16.26 -0.05 15.97
N ARG A 247 15.40 0.62 16.75
CA ARG A 247 15.73 1.08 18.10
C ARG A 247 15.74 -0.04 19.13
N CYS A 248 14.81 -0.98 19.03
CA CYS A 248 14.63 -2.06 20.00
C CYS A 248 15.53 -3.26 19.73
N MET A 249 15.78 -3.62 18.47
CA MET A 249 16.62 -4.78 18.13
C MET A 249 17.99 -4.73 18.82
N GLY A 250 18.37 -5.84 19.46
CA GLY A 250 19.64 -5.98 20.20
C GLY A 250 19.64 -5.38 21.62
N VAL A 251 18.48 -5.07 22.19
CA VAL A 251 18.35 -4.53 23.55
C VAL A 251 17.28 -5.29 24.34
N ASP A 252 17.71 -6.18 25.23
CA ASP A 252 16.86 -7.13 25.94
C ASP A 252 15.71 -6.45 26.71
N ASP A 253 16.00 -5.37 27.45
CA ASP A 253 15.03 -4.64 28.28
C ASP A 253 13.91 -3.96 27.46
N SER A 254 14.13 -3.75 26.16
CA SER A 254 13.17 -3.06 25.29
C SER A 254 12.22 -4.01 24.56
N MET A 255 12.46 -5.33 24.64
CA MET A 255 11.72 -6.32 23.86
C MET A 255 10.25 -6.45 24.31
N LEU A 256 9.96 -6.28 25.60
CA LEU A 256 8.58 -6.22 26.09
C LEU A 256 7.83 -5.00 25.57
N LEU A 257 8.48 -3.83 25.56
CA LEU A 257 7.92 -2.62 24.98
C LEU A 257 7.71 -2.77 23.47
N TYR A 258 8.65 -3.43 22.77
CA TYR A 258 8.53 -3.76 21.37
C TYR A 258 7.32 -4.65 21.08
N LEU A 259 7.09 -5.71 21.87
CA LEU A 259 5.89 -6.54 21.75
C LEU A 259 4.62 -5.72 22.01
N ALA A 260 4.58 -4.93 23.08
CA ALA A 260 3.43 -4.10 23.42
C ALA A 260 3.09 -3.08 22.31
N ALA A 261 4.11 -2.44 21.73
CA ALA A 261 3.93 -1.50 20.63
C ALA A 261 3.40 -2.20 19.36
N ASN A 262 3.87 -3.41 19.05
CA ASN A 262 3.36 -4.18 17.90
C ASN A 262 1.92 -4.67 18.11
N LEU A 263 1.55 -5.08 19.33
CA LEU A 263 0.16 -5.38 19.67
C LEU A 263 -0.73 -4.13 19.58
N ALA A 264 -0.21 -2.96 19.99
CA ALA A 264 -0.90 -1.69 19.82
C ALA A 264 -1.11 -1.34 18.34
N LEU A 265 -0.13 -1.61 17.46
CA LEU A 265 -0.30 -1.45 16.01
C LEU A 265 -1.40 -2.35 15.45
N ILE A 266 -1.50 -3.61 15.89
CA ILE A 266 -2.60 -4.51 15.53
C ILE A 266 -3.95 -3.89 15.96
N GLY A 267 -4.04 -3.40 17.20
CA GLY A 267 -5.23 -2.73 17.72
C GLY A 267 -5.60 -1.47 16.95
N LEU A 268 -4.63 -0.60 16.65
CA LEU A 268 -4.80 0.62 15.85
C LEU A 268 -5.23 0.29 14.42
N GLY A 269 -4.66 -0.77 13.83
CA GLY A 269 -5.08 -1.26 12.51
C GLY A 269 -6.54 -1.69 12.50
N SER A 270 -7.02 -2.31 13.58
CA SER A 270 -8.44 -2.67 13.76
C SER A 270 -9.31 -1.42 13.87
N TRP A 271 -8.93 -0.49 14.73
CA TRP A 271 -9.67 0.74 14.99
C TRP A 271 -9.78 1.63 13.74
N TRP A 272 -8.66 1.89 13.06
CA TRP A 272 -8.62 2.76 11.88
C TRP A 272 -8.97 2.06 10.57
N GLN A 273 -9.24 0.74 10.62
CA GLN A 273 -9.48 -0.12 9.47
C GLN A 273 -8.33 -0.07 8.44
N GLN A 274 -7.10 0.05 8.93
CA GLN A 274 -5.90 0.28 8.14
C GLN A 274 -5.05 -1.00 8.06
N ARG A 275 -5.07 -1.68 6.90
CA ARG A 275 -4.40 -2.99 6.73
C ARG A 275 -2.89 -2.97 7.01
N SER A 276 -2.21 -1.87 6.68
CA SER A 276 -0.75 -1.76 6.89
C SER A 276 -0.35 -1.95 8.36
N PHE A 277 -1.15 -1.44 9.30
CA PHE A 277 -0.87 -1.54 10.73
C PHE A 277 -1.00 -2.96 11.26
N TRP A 278 -1.98 -3.72 10.76
CA TRP A 278 -2.10 -5.15 11.04
C TRP A 278 -0.85 -5.91 10.57
N VAL A 279 -0.43 -5.68 9.33
CA VAL A 279 0.73 -6.37 8.73
C VAL A 279 1.99 -6.04 9.52
N LEU A 280 2.27 -4.77 9.77
CA LEU A 280 3.45 -4.33 10.52
C LEU A 280 3.46 -4.91 11.95
N GLY A 281 2.33 -4.81 12.66
CA GLY A 281 2.20 -5.35 14.01
C GLY A 281 2.37 -6.88 14.05
N CYS A 282 1.77 -7.62 13.12
CA CYS A 282 1.95 -9.07 13.02
C CYS A 282 3.41 -9.45 12.69
N VAL A 283 4.05 -8.75 11.75
CA VAL A 283 5.47 -8.97 11.42
C VAL A 283 6.33 -8.70 12.66
N GLY A 284 6.07 -7.64 13.41
CA GLY A 284 6.82 -7.35 14.62
C GLY A 284 6.61 -8.37 15.74
N VAL A 285 5.39 -8.90 15.91
CA VAL A 285 5.14 -10.04 16.82
C VAL A 285 5.94 -11.26 16.39
N VAL A 286 6.00 -11.59 15.09
CA VAL A 286 6.82 -12.69 14.57
C VAL A 286 8.30 -12.46 14.85
N LEU A 287 8.82 -11.24 14.64
CA LEU A 287 10.20 -10.90 14.96
C LEU A 287 10.50 -11.07 16.45
N TYR A 288 9.59 -10.65 17.33
CA TYR A 288 9.71 -10.86 18.79
C TYR A 288 9.72 -12.36 19.15
N LEU A 289 8.84 -13.16 18.54
CA LEU A 289 8.83 -14.62 18.74
C LEU A 289 10.12 -15.26 18.21
N GLY A 290 10.69 -14.72 17.13
CA GLY A 290 12.01 -15.09 16.62
C GLY A 290 13.10 -14.85 17.66
N TYR A 291 13.19 -13.64 18.22
CA TYR A 291 14.08 -13.32 19.34
C TYR A 291 13.89 -14.31 20.51
N LEU A 292 12.64 -14.55 20.90
CA LEU A 292 12.33 -15.49 21.97
C LEU A 292 12.86 -16.91 21.65
N ALA A 293 12.76 -17.35 20.40
CA ALA A 293 13.20 -18.66 19.97
C ALA A 293 14.72 -18.81 19.86
N TYR A 294 15.40 -17.82 19.26
CA TYR A 294 16.82 -17.92 18.93
C TYR A 294 17.74 -17.46 20.07
N ASP A 295 17.32 -16.46 20.85
CA ASP A 295 18.17 -15.84 21.86
C ASP A 295 17.81 -16.30 23.28
N VAL A 296 16.51 -16.47 23.58
CA VAL A 296 16.05 -16.78 24.94
C VAL A 296 15.84 -18.28 25.18
N PHE A 297 15.22 -18.99 24.23
CA PHE A 297 14.83 -20.40 24.36
C PHE A 297 15.56 -21.32 23.38
N LYS A 298 16.80 -20.99 23.04
CA LYS A 298 17.61 -21.68 22.03
C LYS A 298 17.65 -23.21 22.18
N ASP A 299 17.66 -23.71 23.42
CA ASP A 299 17.74 -25.14 23.73
C ASP A 299 16.39 -25.79 24.09
N SER A 300 15.27 -25.08 23.90
CA SER A 300 13.94 -25.57 24.28
C SER A 300 13.23 -26.30 23.15
N VAL A 301 13.14 -27.62 23.27
CA VAL A 301 12.42 -28.50 22.32
C VAL A 301 10.89 -28.26 22.36
N TRP A 302 10.36 -27.75 23.48
CA TRP A 302 8.92 -27.56 23.68
C TRP A 302 8.38 -26.23 23.12
N LEU A 303 9.26 -25.25 22.88
CA LEU A 303 8.84 -23.92 22.43
C LEU A 303 7.99 -23.98 21.14
N PRO A 304 8.37 -24.71 20.07
CA PRO A 304 7.54 -24.79 18.87
C PRO A 304 6.16 -25.39 19.13
N ALA A 305 6.06 -26.41 19.99
CA ALA A 305 4.78 -27.03 20.35
C ALA A 305 3.86 -26.04 21.08
N ILE A 306 4.40 -25.26 22.03
CA ILE A 306 3.66 -24.22 22.75
C ILE A 306 3.18 -23.13 21.80
N LEU A 307 4.03 -22.69 20.86
CA LEU A 307 3.67 -21.68 19.86
C LEU A 307 2.54 -22.16 18.93
N VAL A 308 2.54 -23.43 18.52
CA VAL A 308 1.45 -24.02 17.74
C VAL A 308 0.14 -24.01 18.53
N ILE A 309 0.17 -24.44 19.79
CA ILE A 309 -1.02 -24.42 20.67
C ILE A 309 -1.56 -23.00 20.83
N LEU A 310 -0.67 -22.03 21.07
CA LEU A 310 -1.05 -20.62 21.20
C LEU A 310 -1.66 -20.08 19.90
N GLY A 311 -1.04 -20.37 18.75
CA GLY A 311 -1.56 -19.97 17.44
C GLY A 311 -2.96 -20.53 17.15
N LEU A 312 -3.18 -21.82 17.40
CA LEU A 312 -4.50 -22.45 17.28
C LEU A 312 -5.52 -21.84 18.26
N GLY A 313 -5.09 -21.51 19.48
CA GLY A 313 -5.90 -20.79 20.46
C GLY A 313 -6.38 -19.44 19.93
N VAL A 314 -5.49 -18.64 19.33
CA VAL A 314 -5.85 -17.33 18.76
C VAL A 314 -6.82 -17.48 17.58
N VAL A 315 -6.58 -18.44 16.68
CA VAL A 315 -7.47 -18.70 15.53
C VAL A 315 -8.87 -19.13 15.99
N THR A 316 -8.96 -20.03 16.96
CA THR A 316 -10.24 -20.50 17.50
C THR A 316 -11.00 -19.38 18.20
N LEU A 317 -10.32 -18.53 18.98
CA LEU A 317 -10.91 -17.31 19.57
C LEU A 317 -11.47 -16.37 18.49
N GLY A 318 -10.71 -16.13 17.42
CA GLY A 318 -11.16 -15.32 16.28
C GLY A 318 -12.42 -15.89 15.62
N ALA A 319 -12.46 -17.20 15.38
CA ALA A 319 -13.62 -17.86 14.79
C ALA A 319 -14.87 -17.79 15.71
N LEU A 320 -14.69 -17.98 17.02
CA LEU A 320 -15.77 -17.84 18.00
C LEU A 320 -16.29 -16.40 18.08
N TRP A 321 -15.39 -15.42 18.01
CA TRP A 321 -15.73 -14.01 17.98
C TRP A 321 -16.57 -13.65 16.75
N GLN A 322 -16.14 -14.09 15.57
CA GLN A 322 -16.88 -13.89 14.32
C GLN A 322 -18.28 -14.53 14.38
N ARG A 323 -18.40 -15.73 14.94
CA ARG A 323 -19.70 -16.41 15.12
C ARG A 323 -20.65 -15.65 16.04
N ARG A 324 -20.14 -14.99 17.09
CA ARG A 324 -20.97 -14.15 17.97
C ARG A 324 -21.49 -12.91 17.25
N LEU A 325 -20.63 -12.24 16.46
CA LEU A 325 -21.01 -11.07 15.67
C LEU A 325 -21.96 -11.39 14.51
N SER A 326 -21.90 -12.61 13.97
CA SER A 326 -22.71 -13.02 12.81
C SER A 326 -24.12 -13.50 13.18
N LYS A 327 -24.46 -13.59 14.48
CA LYS A 327 -25.85 -13.84 14.89
C LYS A 327 -26.62 -12.53 14.80
N PRO A 328 -27.59 -12.37 13.88
CA PRO A 328 -28.41 -11.16 13.85
C PRO A 328 -29.16 -11.07 15.17
N THR A 329 -28.93 -9.99 15.91
CA THR A 329 -29.71 -9.63 17.08
C THR A 329 -31.15 -9.39 16.61
N LEU A 330 -32.01 -10.42 16.70
CA LEU A 330 -33.45 -10.30 16.55
C LEU A 330 -34.02 -9.56 17.77
N THR A 331 -33.65 -8.29 17.93
CA THR A 331 -34.43 -7.34 18.73
C THR A 331 -35.27 -6.54 17.76
N THR A 332 -36.31 -7.18 17.22
CA THR A 332 -37.45 -6.49 16.66
C THR A 332 -38.14 -5.78 17.81
N LYS A 333 -37.79 -4.51 18.03
CA LYS A 333 -38.62 -3.59 18.81
C LYS A 333 -39.84 -3.34 17.93
N SER A 334 -40.91 -4.12 18.14
CA SER A 334 -42.22 -3.85 17.57
C SER A 334 -42.67 -2.47 18.04
N GLN A 335 -42.50 -1.45 17.19
CA GLN A 335 -43.27 -0.22 17.29
C GLN A 335 -44.75 -0.61 17.13
N PRO A 336 -45.64 -0.27 18.08
CA PRO A 336 -47.06 -0.45 17.85
C PRO A 336 -47.48 0.46 16.69
N ALA A 337 -48.20 -0.11 15.73
CA ALA A 337 -48.78 0.61 14.62
C ALA A 337 -49.61 1.78 15.16
N GLN A 338 -49.22 3.01 14.81
CA GLN A 338 -50.14 4.13 14.88
C GLN A 338 -51.21 3.89 13.82
N VAL A 339 -52.37 3.41 14.26
CA VAL A 339 -53.61 3.48 13.49
C VAL A 339 -53.92 4.96 13.32
N SER A 340 -53.72 5.47 12.11
CA SER A 340 -54.17 6.80 11.70
C SER A 340 -55.69 6.78 11.65
N SER A 341 -56.31 7.36 12.68
CA SER A 341 -57.73 7.71 12.69
C SER A 341 -57.93 8.99 11.88
N ALA A 342 -58.05 8.89 10.56
CA ALA A 342 -58.32 10.06 9.71
C ALA A 342 -59.32 9.82 8.56
N ASP A 343 -59.89 8.62 8.37
CA ASP A 343 -60.79 8.35 7.23
C ASP A 343 -62.20 7.87 7.62
N ALA A 344 -62.71 8.23 8.80
CA ALA A 344 -64.08 7.88 9.23
C ALA A 344 -65.05 9.08 9.32
N GLU A 345 -64.77 10.18 8.61
CA GLU A 345 -65.65 11.37 8.62
C GLU A 345 -65.97 11.90 7.21
N LYS A 346 -66.25 11.00 6.26
CA LYS A 346 -66.72 11.40 4.92
C LYS A 346 -67.89 10.62 4.30
N GLU A 347 -68.58 9.75 5.02
CA GLU A 347 -69.78 9.05 4.52
C GLU A 347 -71.01 9.15 5.45
N SER A 348 -71.28 10.33 6.04
CA SER A 348 -72.59 10.60 6.66
C SER A 348 -73.22 11.92 6.21
N ASN A 349 -72.94 12.37 4.99
CA ASN A 349 -73.67 13.48 4.40
C ASN A 349 -73.77 13.28 2.87
N GLN A 350 -74.63 12.34 2.48
CA GLN A 350 -75.45 12.42 1.27
C GLN A 350 -76.60 11.41 1.31
#